data_AF-A0A839QM91-F1
#
_entry.id   AF-A0A839QM91-F1
#
_cell.length_a   1.000
_cell.length_b   1.000
_cell.length_c   1.000
_cell.angle_alpha   90.00
_cell.angle_beta   90.00
_cell.angle_gamma   90.00
#
_symmetry.space_group_name_H-M   'P 1'
#
loop_
_entity.id
_entity.type
_entity.pdbx_description
1 polymer ?
#
loop_
_entity_poly.entity_id
_entity_poly.type
_entity_poly.pdbx_seq_one_letter_code
_entity_poly.pdbx_strand_id
1 'polypeptide(L)' 'MGSEHSPYLGMEIGDLGVKVLRGIKEALDPCGIMNPGKLIPTTAP' A
#
# COMPACT_ATOMS: atom_id res chain seq x y z
N MET A 1 2.57 -0.06 -13.66
CA MET A 1 3.93 0.04 -13.08
C MET A 1 3.85 0.23 -11.56
N GLY A 2 4.56 -0.58 -10.77
CA GLY A 2 4.62 -0.48 -9.28
C GLY A 2 3.96 -1.63 -8.48
N SER A 3 3.32 -2.60 -9.13
CA SER A 3 2.82 -3.81 -8.43
C SER A 3 3.96 -4.81 -8.24
N GLU A 4 4.96 -4.73 -9.12
CA GLU A 4 6.15 -5.59 -9.14
C GLU A 4 7.03 -5.42 -7.90
N HIS A 5 7.02 -4.24 -7.28
CA HIS A 5 7.73 -3.96 -6.03
C HIS A 5 6.90 -4.27 -4.77
N SER A 6 5.58 -4.42 -4.89
CA SER A 6 4.69 -4.68 -3.74
C SER A 6 5.11 -5.88 -2.88
N PRO A 7 5.56 -7.02 -3.45
CA PRO A 7 6.04 -8.17 -2.67
C PRO A 7 7.30 -7.89 -1.85
N TYR A 8 8.12 -6.93 -2.27
CA TYR A 8 9.40 -6.60 -1.64
C TYR A 8 9.31 -5.38 -0.73
N LEU A 9 8.26 -4.57 -0.86
CA LEU A 9 8.09 -3.29 -0.17
C LEU A 9 8.24 -3.42 1.35
N GLY A 10 7.68 -4.46 1.96
CA GLY A 10 7.81 -4.70 3.41
C GLY A 10 9.26 -4.92 3.87
N MET A 11 10.10 -5.53 3.03
CA MET A 11 11.53 -5.71 3.31
C MET A 11 12.35 -4.43 3.07
N GLU A 12 11.92 -3.57 2.14
CA GLU A 12 12.63 -2.33 1.79
C GLU A 12 12.43 -1.22 2.82
N ILE A 13 11.22 -1.04 3.34
CA ILE A 13 10.87 0.09 4.22
C ILE A 13 10.50 -0.33 5.65
N GLY A 14 10.39 -1.64 5.90
CA GLY A 14 10.00 -2.20 7.19
C GLY A 14 8.54 -1.91 7.59
N ASP A 15 8.10 -2.54 8.68
CA ASP A 15 6.71 -2.47 9.14
C ASP A 15 6.23 -1.05 9.44
N LEU A 16 7.11 -0.19 9.96
CA LEU A 16 6.77 1.20 10.24
C LEU A 16 6.53 1.99 8.95
N GLY A 17 7.37 1.81 7.94
CA GLY A 17 7.20 2.46 6.63
C GLY A 17 5.88 2.04 5.98
N VAL A 18 5.54 0.74 6.06
CA VAL A 18 4.25 0.22 5.55
C VAL A 18 3.06 0.88 6.27
N LYS A 19 3.12 1.03 7.60
CA LYS A 19 2.07 1.70 8.38
C LYS A 19 1.92 3.17 7.99
N VAL A 20 3.02 3.88 7.78
CA VAL A 20 2.99 5.30 7.33
C VAL A 20 2.35 5.41 5.95
N LEU A 21 2.76 4.59 4.98
CA LEU A 21 2.17 4.62 3.64
C LEU A 21 0.67 4.30 3.65
N ARG A 22 0.24 3.38 4.52
CA ARG A 22 -1.18 3.08 4.72
C ARG A 22 -1.95 4.28 5.27
N GLY A 23 -1.43 4.95 6.29
CA GLY A 23 -2.07 6.15 6.84
C GLY A 23 -2.18 7.29 5.82
N ILE A 24 -1.13 7.51 5.02
CA ILE A 24 -1.16 8.49 3.92
C ILE A 24 -2.23 8.09 2.88
N LYS A 25 -2.30 6.80 2.54
CA LYS A 25 -3.27 6.28 1.57
C LYS A 25 -4.72 6.49 2.05
N GLU A 26 -5.00 6.21 3.32
CA GLU A 26 -6.32 6.42 3.92
C GLU A 26 -6.71 7.90 3.97
N ALA A 27 -5.74 8.78 4.27
CA ALA A 27 -5.98 10.23 4.32
C ALA A 27 -6.23 10.85 2.93
N LEU A 28 -5.51 10.40 1.90
CA LEU A 28 -5.55 11.00 0.56
C LEU A 28 -6.51 10.32 -0.41
N ASP A 29 -6.86 9.06 -0.18
CA ASP A 29 -7.77 8.30 -1.05
C ASP A 29 -8.76 7.44 -0.24
N PRO A 30 -9.69 8.08 0.49
CA PRO A 30 -10.68 7.38 1.31
C PRO A 30 -11.66 6.55 0.47
N CYS A 31 -11.81 6.87 -0.82
CA CYS A 31 -12.67 6.15 -1.76
C CYS A 31 -11.95 5.01 -2.51
N GLY A 32 -10.63 4.86 -2.33
CA GLY A 32 -9.86 3.78 -2.95
C GLY A 32 -9.69 3.86 -4.48
N ILE A 33 -9.80 5.05 -5.08
CA ILE A 33 -9.75 5.27 -6.54
C ILE A 33 -8.31 5.22 -7.08
N MET A 34 -7.33 5.67 -6.29
CA MET A 34 -5.94 5.84 -6.75
C MET A 34 -5.14 4.53 -6.65
N ASN A 35 -4.88 3.86 -7.76
CA ASN A 35 -4.02 2.66 -7.81
C ASN A 35 -4.50 1.54 -6.85
N PRO A 36 -5.71 0.99 -7.07
CA PRO A 36 -6.25 -0.08 -6.24
C PRO A 36 -5.30 -1.28 -6.19
N GLY A 37 -5.07 -1.82 -4.99
CA GLY A 37 -4.28 -3.04 -4.76
C GLY A 37 -2.76 -2.94 -4.88
N LYS A 38 -2.17 -1.74 -5.11
CA LYS A 38 -0.70 -1.62 -5.26
C LYS A 38 0.10 -1.56 -3.96
N LEU A 39 -0.35 -0.75 -3.00
CA LEU A 39 0.39 -0.53 -1.74
C LEU A 39 -0.14 -1.36 -0.58
N ILE A 40 -1.42 -1.74 -0.66
CA ILE A 40 -2.10 -2.53 0.34
C ILE A 40 -2.65 -3.74 -0.40
N PRO A 41 -2.21 -4.97 -0.06
CA PRO A 41 -2.86 -6.17 -0.55
C PRO A 41 -4.33 -6.10 -0.16
N THR A 42 -5.22 -6.06 -1.15
CA THR A 42 -6.65 -6.18 -0.92
C THR A 42 -6.92 -7.65 -0.62
N THR A 43 -6.70 -8.10 0.60
CA THR A 43 -7.27 -9.35 1.07
C THR A 43 -8.75 -9.11 1.35
N ALA A 44 -9.55 -9.11 0.29
CA ALA A 44 -10.90 -9.66 0.36
C ALA A 44 -10.76 -11.20 0.22
N PRO A 45 -11.66 -12.01 0.81
CA PRO A 45 -11.59 -13.48 0.72
C PRO A 45 -11.51 -13.98 -0.73
#